data_AF-A0A7C6RS75-F1
#
_entry.id   AF-A0A7C6RS75-F1
#
_cell.length_a   1.000
_cell.length_b   1.000
_cell.length_c   1.000
_cell.angle_alpha   90.00
_cell.angle_beta   90.00
_cell.angle_gamma   90.00
#
_symmetry.space_group_name_H-M   'P 1'
#
loop_
_entity.id
_entity.type
_entity.pdbx_description
1 polymer ?
#
loop_
_entity_poly.entity_id
_entity_poly.type
_entity_poly.pdbx_seq_one_letter_code
_entity_poly.pdbx_strand_id
1 'polypeptide(L)'
;MGKACAGHPHLRVKIAIDCVTKGYATHEQVAEFVGLSTENWKTYYGNFQEGNLSRIPEVLRSLVPARDLRFLTGFTDEQLNILERALDSSLQERLEDLLGRAFLVWEYQVKQERLCSAAEARR
;
A
#
# COMPACT_ATOMS: atom_id res chain seq x y z
N MET A 1 -6.89 9.71 -23.02
CA MET A 1 -6.85 9.81 -21.54
C MET A 1 -5.74 8.99 -20.86
N GLY A 2 -5.25 7.88 -21.44
CA GLY A 2 -4.26 7.00 -20.77
C GLY A 2 -2.94 7.65 -20.32
N LYS A 3 -2.46 8.71 -20.99
CA LYS A 3 -1.20 9.41 -20.64
C LYS A 3 -1.27 10.21 -19.34
N ALA A 4 -2.43 10.72 -18.94
CA ALA A 4 -2.58 11.58 -17.76
C ALA A 4 -2.47 10.81 -16.43
N CYS A 5 -2.60 9.47 -16.45
CA CYS A 5 -2.56 8.62 -15.26
C CYS A 5 -1.39 7.63 -15.29
N ALA A 6 -0.39 7.81 -16.15
CA ALA A 6 0.70 6.86 -16.34
C ALA A 6 1.52 6.62 -15.05
N GLY A 7 1.68 7.64 -14.19
CA GLY A 7 2.37 7.53 -12.91
C GLY A 7 1.46 7.20 -11.71
N HIS A 8 0.14 7.13 -11.90
CA HIS A 8 -0.83 7.02 -10.81
C HIS A 8 -1.95 6.02 -11.15
N PRO A 9 -1.64 4.72 -11.23
CA PRO A 9 -2.61 3.68 -11.61
C PRO A 9 -3.85 3.66 -10.70
N HIS A 10 -3.71 4.01 -9.41
CA HIS A 10 -4.83 4.14 -8.48
C HIS A 10 -5.82 5.24 -8.89
N LEU A 11 -5.35 6.37 -9.45
CA LEU A 11 -6.25 7.43 -9.95
C LEU A 11 -7.04 6.97 -11.17
N ARG A 12 -6.43 6.12 -12.01
CA ARG A 12 -7.09 5.53 -13.18
C ARG A 12 -8.32 4.71 -12.76
N VAL A 13 -8.19 3.91 -11.71
CA VAL A 13 -9.29 3.11 -11.15
C VAL A 13 -10.37 4.00 -10.54
N LYS A 14 -10.00 5.08 -9.84
CA LYS A 14 -10.98 6.05 -9.30
C LYS A 14 -11.80 6.71 -10.40
N ILE A 15 -11.15 7.16 -11.48
CA ILE A 15 -11.81 7.74 -12.65
C ILE A 15 -12.71 6.71 -13.34
N ALA A 16 -12.20 5.50 -13.53
CA ALA A 16 -12.92 4.38 -14.12
C ALA A 16 -14.24 4.10 -13.39
N ILE A 17 -14.20 3.99 -12.06
CA ILE A 17 -15.40 3.80 -11.24
C ILE A 17 -16.37 4.98 -11.42
N ASP A 18 -15.88 6.22 -11.29
CA ASP A 18 -16.71 7.41 -11.40
C ASP A 18 -17.43 7.50 -12.76
N CYS A 19 -16.71 7.20 -13.86
CA CYS A 19 -17.27 7.18 -15.20
C CYS A 19 -18.35 6.11 -15.39
N VAL A 20 -18.15 4.89 -14.88
CA VAL A 20 -19.19 3.84 -14.94
C VAL A 20 -20.39 4.22 -14.07
N THR A 21 -20.16 4.67 -12.83
CA THR A 21 -21.23 5.01 -11.89
C THR A 21 -22.10 6.17 -12.38
N LYS A 22 -21.51 7.16 -13.07
CA LYS A 22 -22.23 8.29 -13.65
C LYS A 22 -22.81 8.00 -15.04
N GLY A 23 -22.59 6.81 -15.60
CA GLY A 23 -23.04 6.45 -16.95
C GLY A 23 -22.30 7.19 -18.07
N TYR A 24 -21.12 7.75 -17.79
CA TYR A 24 -20.29 8.42 -18.80
C TYR A 24 -19.51 7.44 -19.68
N ALA A 25 -19.36 6.19 -19.24
CA ALA A 25 -18.68 5.15 -20.00
C ALA A 25 -19.29 3.77 -19.70
N THR A 26 -19.21 2.85 -20.67
CA THR A 26 -19.61 1.46 -20.47
C THR A 26 -18.51 0.66 -19.76
N HIS A 27 -18.85 -0.53 -19.26
CA HIS A 27 -17.88 -1.43 -18.66
C HIS A 27 -16.76 -1.82 -19.63
N GLU A 28 -17.08 -1.97 -20.91
CA GLU A 28 -16.12 -2.35 -21.97
C GLU A 28 -15.11 -1.21 -22.21
N GLN A 29 -15.60 0.03 -22.32
CA GLN A 29 -14.74 1.22 -22.49
C GLN A 29 -13.81 1.42 -21.30
N VAL A 30 -14.32 1.19 -20.09
CA VAL A 30 -13.53 1.34 -18.87
C VAL A 30 -12.54 0.20 -18.68
N ALA A 31 -12.91 -1.04 -19.01
CA ALA A 31 -12.00 -2.19 -19.00
C ALA A 31 -10.78 -1.94 -19.90
N GLU A 32 -11.00 -1.45 -21.12
CA GLU A 32 -9.93 -1.05 -22.04
C GLU A 32 -9.07 0.06 -21.41
N PHE A 33 -9.69 1.09 -20.83
CA PHE A 33 -8.98 2.20 -20.19
C PHE A 33 -8.07 1.74 -19.04
N VAL A 34 -8.54 0.83 -18.19
CA VAL A 34 -7.75 0.30 -17.06
C VAL A 34 -6.80 -0.83 -17.47
N GLY A 35 -6.90 -1.35 -18.69
CA GLY A 35 -6.05 -2.43 -19.20
C GLY A 35 -6.44 -3.81 -18.67
N LEU A 36 -7.72 -4.05 -18.42
CA LEU A 36 -8.26 -5.35 -17.99
C LEU A 36 -9.19 -5.93 -19.06
N SER A 37 -9.46 -7.23 -18.97
CA SER A 37 -10.62 -7.79 -19.67
C SER A 37 -11.92 -7.22 -19.07
N THR A 38 -12.97 -7.13 -19.89
CA THR A 38 -14.30 -6.67 -19.43
C THR A 38 -14.83 -7.52 -18.28
N GLU A 39 -14.57 -8.83 -18.30
CA GLU A 39 -14.97 -9.75 -17.23
C GLU A 39 -14.27 -9.43 -15.91
N ASN A 40 -12.94 -9.28 -15.93
CA ASN A 40 -12.17 -8.94 -14.73
C ASN A 40 -12.58 -7.57 -14.17
N TRP A 41 -12.85 -6.59 -15.05
CA TRP A 41 -13.39 -5.31 -14.63
C TRP A 41 -14.78 -5.44 -13.98
N LYS A 42 -15.69 -6.23 -14.57
CA LYS A 42 -17.03 -6.45 -14.01
C LYS A 42 -16.97 -7.14 -12.65
N THR A 43 -16.09 -8.13 -12.48
CA THR A 43 -15.83 -8.75 -11.17
C THR A 43 -15.32 -7.74 -10.16
N TYR A 44 -14.30 -6.94 -10.54
CA TYR A 44 -13.77 -5.90 -9.66
C TYR A 44 -14.85 -4.88 -9.26
N TYR A 45 -15.62 -4.41 -10.24
CA TYR A 45 -16.69 -3.43 -10.01
C TYR A 45 -17.80 -4.01 -9.13
N GLY A 46 -18.19 -5.28 -9.33
CA GLY A 46 -19.17 -5.97 -8.50
C GLY A 46 -18.74 -6.02 -7.04
N ASN A 47 -17.52 -6.51 -6.78
CA ASN A 47 -16.93 -6.53 -5.44
C ASN A 47 -16.85 -5.12 -4.81
N PHE A 48 -16.52 -4.11 -5.61
CA PHE A 48 -16.49 -2.71 -5.17
C PHE A 48 -17.88 -2.17 -4.78
N GLN A 49 -18.92 -2.58 -5.51
CA GLN A 49 -20.31 -2.21 -5.21
C GLN A 49 -20.79 -2.87 -3.92
N GLU A 50 -20.43 -4.13 -3.67
CA GLU A 50 -20.69 -4.80 -2.39
C GLU A 50 -20.02 -4.06 -1.22
N GLY A 51 -18.81 -3.53 -1.45
CA GLY A 51 -18.16 -2.62 -0.50
C GLY A 51 -17.80 -3.28 0.84
N ASN A 52 -17.60 -4.59 0.85
CA ASN A 52 -17.35 -5.35 2.09
C ASN A 52 -15.93 -5.10 2.64
N LEU A 53 -15.81 -4.15 3.56
CA LEU A 53 -14.54 -3.77 4.19
C LEU A 53 -13.94 -4.85 5.09
N SER A 54 -14.73 -5.82 5.59
CA SER A 54 -14.21 -6.87 6.47
C SER A 54 -13.30 -7.86 5.76
N ARG A 55 -13.38 -7.93 4.42
CA ARG A 55 -12.48 -8.73 3.56
C ARG A 55 -11.06 -8.16 3.50
N ILE A 56 -10.87 -6.89 3.83
CA ILE A 56 -9.56 -6.24 3.73
C ILE A 56 -8.71 -6.65 4.94
N PRO A 57 -7.51 -7.24 4.72
CA PRO A 57 -6.53 -7.50 5.77
C PRO A 57 -6.29 -6.33 6.72
N GLU A 58 -6.05 -6.61 7.99
CA GLU A 58 -5.89 -5.58 9.02
C GLU A 58 -4.69 -4.66 8.74
N VAL A 59 -3.57 -5.23 8.29
CA VAL A 59 -2.39 -4.46 7.91
C VAL A 59 -2.71 -3.44 6.81
N LEU A 60 -3.47 -3.86 5.78
CA LEU A 60 -3.92 -2.97 4.70
C LEU A 60 -4.87 -1.89 5.22
N ARG A 61 -5.79 -2.24 6.13
CA ARG A 61 -6.70 -1.28 6.78
C ARG A 61 -5.97 -0.21 7.58
N SER A 62 -4.83 -0.54 8.19
CA SER A 62 -4.03 0.40 8.98
C SER A 62 -3.17 1.34 8.15
N LEU A 63 -2.75 0.93 6.95
CA LEU A 63 -1.80 1.65 6.12
C LEU A 63 -2.47 2.52 5.03
N VAL A 64 -3.64 2.11 4.57
CA VAL A 64 -4.34 2.82 3.49
C VAL A 64 -5.29 3.86 4.09
N PRO A 65 -5.27 5.11 3.60
CA PRO A 65 -6.19 6.15 4.06
C PRO A 65 -7.66 5.70 3.96
N ALA A 66 -8.47 6.05 4.96
CA ALA A 66 -9.87 5.60 5.04
C ALA A 66 -10.70 5.89 3.77
N ARG A 67 -10.44 7.03 3.11
CA ARG A 67 -11.08 7.42 1.85
C ARG A 67 -10.78 6.45 0.69
N ASP A 68 -9.64 5.79 0.73
CA ASP A 68 -9.14 4.93 -0.33
C ASP A 68 -9.36 3.44 -0.05
N LEU A 69 -9.66 3.06 1.20
CA LEU A 69 -9.95 1.66 1.57
C LEU A 69 -11.06 1.04 0.74
N ARG A 70 -12.08 1.82 0.38
CA ARG A 70 -13.19 1.32 -0.44
C ARG A 70 -12.71 0.77 -1.78
N PHE A 71 -11.66 1.33 -2.39
CA PHE A 71 -11.14 0.82 -3.66
C PHE A 71 -10.48 -0.55 -3.53
N LEU A 72 -10.04 -0.93 -2.33
CA LEU A 72 -9.51 -2.27 -2.08
C LEU A 72 -10.60 -3.34 -2.11
N THR A 73 -11.85 -2.99 -1.78
CA THR A 73 -12.96 -3.96 -1.78
C THR A 73 -13.21 -4.56 -3.15
N GLY A 74 -12.82 -3.88 -4.23
CA GLY A 74 -12.94 -4.42 -5.59
C GLY A 74 -12.02 -5.61 -5.87
N PHE A 75 -10.91 -5.74 -5.15
CA PHE A 75 -9.98 -6.86 -5.35
C PHE A 75 -10.60 -8.19 -4.89
N THR A 76 -10.15 -9.27 -5.52
CA THR A 76 -10.46 -10.62 -5.04
C THR A 76 -9.70 -10.93 -3.74
N ASP A 77 -10.14 -11.93 -2.99
CA ASP A 77 -9.45 -12.32 -1.76
C ASP A 77 -8.02 -12.79 -2.03
N GLU A 78 -7.78 -13.45 -3.18
CA GLU A 78 -6.44 -13.83 -3.62
C GLU A 78 -5.56 -12.59 -3.87
N GLN A 79 -6.07 -11.57 -4.54
CA GLN A 79 -5.35 -10.32 -4.79
C GLN A 79 -5.05 -9.58 -3.48
N LEU A 80 -5.99 -9.55 -2.54
CA LEU A 80 -5.80 -8.94 -1.22
C LEU A 80 -4.71 -9.68 -0.42
N ASN A 81 -4.69 -11.01 -0.44
CA ASN A 81 -3.66 -11.83 0.21
C ASN A 81 -2.27 -11.63 -0.43
N ILE A 82 -2.19 -11.47 -1.76
CA ILE A 82 -0.93 -11.11 -2.43
C ILE A 82 -0.41 -9.75 -1.95
N LEU A 83 -1.30 -8.76 -1.83
CA LEU A 83 -0.93 -7.41 -1.34
C LEU A 83 -0.46 -7.43 0.12
N GLU A 84 -1.16 -8.17 0.99
CA GLU A 84 -0.77 -8.35 2.39
C GLU A 84 0.63 -8.95 2.50
N ARG A 85 0.90 -10.08 1.83
CA ARG A 85 2.22 -10.74 1.87
C ARG A 85 3.35 -9.85 1.34
N ALA A 86 3.08 -9.07 0.29
CA ALA A 86 4.07 -8.15 -0.26
C ALA A 86 4.42 -7.03 0.73
N LEU A 87 3.44 -6.56 1.51
CA LEU A 87 3.66 -5.54 2.54
C LEU A 87 4.40 -6.10 3.75
N ASP A 88 4.05 -7.30 4.21
CA ASP A 88 4.71 -7.93 5.35
C ASP A 88 6.22 -8.08 5.12
N SER A 89 6.61 -8.57 3.95
CA SER A 89 8.03 -8.69 3.57
C SER A 89 8.73 -7.33 3.56
N SER A 90 8.10 -6.31 2.95
CA SER A 90 8.71 -4.97 2.87
C SER A 90 8.81 -4.27 4.23
N LEU A 91 7.81 -4.43 5.10
CA LEU A 91 7.83 -3.89 6.45
C LEU A 91 8.88 -4.57 7.31
N GLN A 92 9.05 -5.89 7.16
CA GLN A 92 10.09 -6.64 7.85
C GLN A 92 11.49 -6.12 7.46
N GLU A 93 11.77 -6.01 6.16
CA GLU A 93 13.06 -5.48 5.67
C GLU A 93 13.35 -4.06 6.20
N ARG A 94 12.33 -3.18 6.19
CA ARG A 94 12.46 -1.81 6.72
C ARG A 94 12.70 -1.77 8.23
N LEU A 95 12.06 -2.67 8.98
CA LEU A 95 12.25 -2.78 10.42
C LEU A 95 13.66 -3.26 10.75
N GLU A 96 14.16 -4.26 10.03
CA GLU A 96 15.54 -4.77 10.19
C GLU A 96 16.58 -3.66 9.95
N ASP A 97 16.43 -2.86 8.88
CA ASP A 97 17.33 -1.70 8.62
C ASP A 97 17.26 -0.66 9.75
N LEU A 98 16.06 -0.32 10.23
CA LEU A 98 15.88 0.64 11.32
C LEU A 98 16.49 0.15 12.63
N LEU A 99 16.31 -1.13 12.97
CA LEU A 99 16.91 -1.73 14.16
C LEU A 99 18.44 -1.72 14.07
N GLY A 100 19.00 -2.09 12.92
CA GLY A 100 20.45 -2.03 12.70
C GLY A 100 21.01 -0.63 12.94
N ARG A 101 20.36 0.42 12.43
CA ARG A 101 20.75 1.82 12.68
C ARG A 101 20.63 2.20 14.14
N ALA A 102 19.56 1.79 14.82
CA ALA A 102 19.35 2.08 16.24
C ALA A 102 20.46 1.45 17.10
N PHE A 103 20.82 0.19 16.83
CA PHE A 103 21.90 -0.49 17.55
C PHE A 103 23.27 0.15 17.26
N LEU A 104 23.55 0.59 16.04
CA LEU A 104 24.78 1.34 15.73
C LEU A 104 24.88 2.65 16.53
N VAL A 105 23.77 3.39 16.64
CA VAL A 105 23.72 4.61 17.45
C VAL A 105 23.96 4.30 18.92
N TRP A 106 23.33 3.24 19.44
CA TRP A 106 23.54 2.78 20.81
C TRP A 106 25.02 2.44 21.05
N GLU A 107 25.62 1.61 20.20
CA GLU A 107 27.03 1.22 20.33
C GLU A 107 27.97 2.43 20.31
N TYR A 108 27.68 3.42 19.45
CA TYR A 108 28.43 4.66 19.41
C TYR A 108 28.32 5.43 20.73
N GLN A 109 27.13 5.56 21.30
CA GLN A 109 26.91 6.20 22.59
C GLN A 109 27.70 5.51 23.71
N VAL A 110 27.64 4.18 23.79
CA VAL A 110 28.40 3.39 24.79
C VAL A 110 29.91 3.61 24.64
N LYS A 111 30.42 3.68 23.40
CA LYS A 111 31.83 3.99 23.16
C LYS A 111 32.21 5.39 23.63
N GLN A 112 31.36 6.40 23.39
CA GLN A 112 31.61 7.77 23.83
C GLN A 112 31.62 7.89 25.37
N GLU A 113 30.65 7.26 26.05
CA GLU A 113 30.61 7.26 27.52
C GLU A 113 31.87 6.64 28.13
N ARG A 114 32.32 5.50 27.59
CA ARG A 114 33.57 4.85 28.04
C ARG A 114 34.80 5.72 27.84
N LEU A 115 34.88 6.43 26.71
CA LEU A 115 35.98 7.36 26.43
C LEU A 115 35.97 8.56 27.40
N CYS A 116 34.80 9.12 27.70
CA CYS A 116 34.67 10.19 28.69
C CYS A 116 35.10 9.73 30.09
N SER A 117 34.60 8.60 30.58
CA SER A 117 34.98 8.08 31.90
C SER A 117 36.47 7.75 32.00
N ALA A 118 37.09 7.24 30.92
CA ALA A 118 38.53 6.97 30.88
C ALA A 118 39.39 8.25 30.86
N ALA A 119 38.88 9.35 30.31
CA ALA A 119 39.55 10.65 30.32
C ALA A 119 39.47 11.32 31.70
N GLU A 120 38.35 11.17 32.41
CA GLU A 120 38.17 11.68 33.77
C GLU A 120 39.03 10.93 34.79
N ALA A 121 39.19 9.60 34.65
CA ALA A 121 40.03 8.79 35.53
C ALA A 121 41.55 9.05 35.40
N ARG A 122 41.98 9.84 34.40
CA ARG A 122 43.39 10.21 34.16
C ARG A 122 43.74 11.63 34.60
N ARG A 123 42.79 12.37 35.19
CA ARG A 123 43.01 13.67 35.85
C ARG A 123 43.16 13.49 37.35
#